data_AF-F2SPS2-F1
#
_entry.id   AF-F2SPS2-F1
#
_cell.length_a   1.000
_cell.length_b   1.000
_cell.length_c   1.000
_cell.angle_alpha   90.00
_cell.angle_beta   90.00
_cell.angle_gamma   90.00
#
_symmetry.space_group_name_H-M   'P 1'
#
loop_
_entity.id
_entity.type
_entity.pdbx_description
1 polymer ?
#
loop_
_entity_poly.entity_id
_entity_poly.type
_entity_poly.pdbx_seq_one_letter_code
_entity_poly.pdbx_strand_id
1 'polypeptide(L)'
;MEKMQRDRLPTTVVKAAIRKQKQDLAKKAKEDAAKMRANARALAQQKKGNPMFANLSQGTEPTQQTESLDELLSQSIAFNPRETEKIVEKFGMDETELSQMPMSECPPQLSTELLPYQRQGLAWMLDRESPSLPKEGSDDIVQLWKRVGKRYMNIATNYSSSTAPPLASGGILADDMGLGKTLQVISLILANSTPKTSKSSKATLIISPLGVMSNWRDQIAAHIHKEYALRVLTYHGSGKKEAANLSQYDVVITTYGALASEYGQLLSATGKLAKTKRGLFAIRWRRVVLDEGHTIRTPKTKAACAACMLEADSRWSLTGTPIVNNLKDLYSQGKFIRLSGGLEDLPVFHSALIRPLNAGDENASLLLQALMATICLRRRKDMSFVNLRLPPMESHILHVKFLPHEKEKYEMFEYVITHPILNLIKQVNNTNTLGPRLRVSSWTSSQTKARKQHIPMSLRFFYDFVKYAIIGNFVTTVSKDLWNYWRRIRWLSSLRRTSRHFKPYCN
;
A
#
# COMPACT_ATOMS: atom_id res chain seq x y z
N MET A 1 -38.77 -20.89 -11.16
CA MET A 1 -39.87 -20.93 -12.16
C MET A 1 -39.85 -22.21 -12.95
N GLU A 2 -38.74 -22.58 -13.61
CA GLU A 2 -38.64 -23.83 -14.39
C GLU A 2 -38.95 -25.10 -13.58
N LYS A 3 -38.52 -25.16 -12.32
CA LYS A 3 -38.82 -26.29 -11.42
C LYS A 3 -40.34 -26.39 -11.10
N MET A 4 -41.01 -25.27 -10.87
CA MET A 4 -42.46 -25.23 -10.59
C MET A 4 -43.33 -25.49 -11.84
N GLN A 5 -42.80 -25.22 -13.04
CA GLN A 5 -43.46 -25.57 -14.31
C GLN A 5 -43.38 -27.06 -14.60
N ARG A 6 -42.27 -27.74 -14.23
CA ARG A 6 -42.16 -29.20 -14.29
C ARG A 6 -43.14 -29.88 -13.34
N ASP A 7 -43.37 -29.29 -12.17
CA ASP A 7 -44.22 -29.85 -11.12
C ASP A 7 -45.71 -29.49 -11.25
N ARG A 8 -46.15 -28.90 -12.38
CA ARG A 8 -47.54 -28.46 -12.67
C ARG A 8 -48.20 -27.61 -11.57
N LEU A 9 -47.41 -26.83 -10.82
CA LEU A 9 -47.92 -25.96 -9.77
C LEU A 9 -48.57 -24.69 -10.35
N PRO A 10 -49.59 -24.09 -9.69
CA PRO A 10 -50.23 -22.86 -10.17
C PRO A 10 -49.24 -21.68 -10.19
N THR A 11 -48.71 -21.33 -11.37
CA THR A 11 -47.70 -20.26 -11.53
C THR A 11 -48.28 -18.85 -11.72
N THR A 12 -49.61 -18.73 -11.81
CA THR A 12 -50.31 -17.45 -12.07
C THR A 12 -50.11 -16.43 -10.95
N VAL A 13 -50.18 -16.86 -9.70
CA VAL A 13 -49.97 -16.00 -8.52
C VAL A 13 -48.53 -15.49 -8.44
N VAL A 14 -47.56 -16.37 -8.72
CA VAL A 14 -46.13 -16.03 -8.72
C VAL A 14 -45.78 -15.07 -9.87
N LYS A 15 -46.34 -15.28 -11.06
CA LYS A 15 -46.17 -14.35 -12.20
C LYS A 15 -46.76 -12.97 -11.91
N ALA A 16 -47.91 -12.91 -11.25
CA ALA A 16 -48.53 -11.65 -10.83
C ALA A 16 -47.66 -10.91 -9.79
N ALA A 17 -47.10 -11.63 -8.82
CA ALA A 17 -46.19 -11.06 -7.82
C ALA A 17 -44.91 -10.50 -8.44
N ILE A 18 -44.29 -11.23 -9.38
CA ILE A 18 -43.09 -10.77 -10.10
C ILE A 18 -43.41 -9.52 -10.96
N ARG A 19 -44.58 -9.48 -11.60
CA ARG A 19 -45.02 -8.32 -12.38
C ARG A 19 -45.22 -7.09 -11.50
N LYS A 20 -45.83 -7.26 -10.32
CA LYS A 20 -46.01 -6.18 -9.33
C LYS A 20 -44.67 -5.67 -8.82
N GLN A 21 -43.73 -6.57 -8.48
CA GLN A 21 -42.39 -6.20 -8.04
C GLN A 21 -41.61 -5.42 -9.11
N LYS A 22 -41.72 -5.80 -10.40
CA LYS A 22 -41.11 -5.04 -11.50
C LYS A 22 -41.75 -3.65 -11.66
N GLN A 23 -43.06 -3.52 -11.48
CA GLN A 23 -43.74 -2.22 -11.54
C GLN A 23 -43.34 -1.31 -10.38
N ASP A 24 -43.20 -1.85 -9.16
CA ASP A 24 -42.77 -1.10 -7.99
C ASP A 24 -41.31 -0.62 -8.11
N LEU A 25 -40.41 -1.46 -8.63
CA LEU A 25 -39.02 -1.09 -8.93
C LEU A 25 -38.95 0.00 -10.01
N ALA A 26 -39.75 -0.09 -11.07
CA ALA A 26 -39.81 0.91 -12.12
C ALA A 26 -40.36 2.26 -11.61
N LYS A 27 -41.36 2.22 -10.73
CA LYS A 27 -41.91 3.43 -10.10
C LYS A 27 -40.87 4.12 -9.20
N LYS A 28 -40.16 3.36 -8.38
CA LYS A 28 -39.08 3.87 -7.51
C LYS A 28 -37.94 4.51 -8.31
N ALA A 29 -37.50 3.86 -9.40
CA ALA A 29 -36.48 4.42 -10.28
C ALA A 29 -36.92 5.75 -10.94
N LYS A 30 -38.20 5.88 -11.27
CA LYS A 30 -38.77 7.11 -11.86
C LYS A 30 -38.85 8.25 -10.83
N GLU A 31 -39.18 7.94 -9.58
CA GLU A 31 -39.18 8.88 -8.46
C GLU A 31 -37.77 9.37 -8.12
N ASP A 32 -36.78 8.48 -8.10
CA ASP A 32 -35.37 8.83 -7.82
C ASP A 32 -34.78 9.71 -8.94
N ALA A 33 -35.09 9.40 -10.21
CA ALA A 33 -34.71 10.24 -11.34
C ALA A 33 -35.34 11.64 -11.29
N ALA A 34 -36.59 11.75 -10.81
CA ALA A 34 -37.26 13.04 -10.63
C ALA A 34 -36.61 13.86 -9.51
N LYS A 35 -36.25 13.23 -8.38
CA LYS A 35 -35.52 13.89 -7.28
C LYS A 35 -34.15 14.39 -7.71
N MET A 36 -33.40 13.59 -8.48
CA MET A 36 -32.09 14.02 -9.02
C MET A 36 -32.22 15.24 -9.94
N ARG A 37 -33.24 15.27 -10.80
CA ARG A 37 -33.51 16.42 -11.68
C ARG A 37 -33.93 17.68 -10.90
N ALA A 38 -34.70 17.53 -9.83
CA ALA A 38 -35.09 18.64 -8.95
C ALA A 38 -33.88 19.23 -8.22
N ASN A 39 -33.00 18.38 -7.66
CA ASN A 39 -31.77 18.82 -6.99
C ASN A 39 -30.80 19.50 -7.97
N ALA A 40 -30.65 18.99 -9.19
CA ALA A 40 -29.83 19.63 -10.22
C ALA A 40 -30.35 21.02 -10.63
N ARG A 41 -31.68 21.21 -10.68
CA ARG A 41 -32.29 22.52 -10.94
C ARG A 41 -32.09 23.50 -9.78
N ALA A 42 -32.18 23.06 -8.53
CA ALA A 42 -31.94 23.89 -7.35
C ALA A 42 -30.48 24.38 -7.27
N LEU A 43 -29.52 23.50 -7.55
CA LEU A 43 -28.08 23.84 -7.62
C LEU A 43 -27.73 24.80 -8.75
N ALA A 44 -28.46 24.75 -9.87
CA ALA A 44 -28.27 25.67 -10.99
C ALA A 44 -28.82 27.08 -10.69
N GLN A 45 -29.88 27.19 -9.89
CA GLN A 45 -30.46 28.48 -9.48
C GLN A 45 -29.59 29.21 -8.45
N GLN A 46 -28.90 28.50 -7.56
CA GLN A 46 -27.96 29.12 -6.61
C GLN A 46 -26.69 29.73 -7.25
N LYS A 47 -26.34 29.34 -8.50
CA LYS A 47 -25.13 29.83 -9.19
C LYS A 47 -25.33 31.08 -10.04
N LYS A 48 -26.53 31.66 -10.12
CA LYS A 48 -26.83 32.83 -10.98
C LYS A 48 -26.92 34.19 -10.26
N GLY A 49 -26.51 34.29 -8.99
CA GLY A 49 -26.53 35.54 -8.23
C GLY A 49 -25.14 36.04 -7.78
N ASN A 50 -24.55 36.90 -8.59
CA ASN A 50 -23.51 37.92 -8.31
C ASN A 50 -22.02 37.52 -8.05
N PRO A 51 -21.03 38.23 -8.68
CA PRO A 51 -19.60 38.02 -8.51
C PRO A 51 -18.90 39.05 -7.58
N MET A 52 -17.70 38.68 -7.12
CA MET A 52 -16.60 39.50 -6.54
C MET A 52 -16.61 39.95 -5.06
N PHE A 53 -15.51 39.55 -4.38
CA PHE A 53 -14.81 40.09 -3.21
C PHE A 53 -15.55 40.38 -1.88
N ALA A 54 -15.15 39.66 -0.82
CA ALA A 54 -14.56 40.24 0.40
C ALA A 54 -14.11 39.11 1.37
N ASN A 55 -12.80 39.06 1.66
CA ASN A 55 -12.31 38.44 2.89
C ASN A 55 -12.72 39.33 4.06
N LEU A 56 -13.29 38.76 5.12
CA LEU A 56 -13.05 39.22 6.49
C LEU A 56 -13.32 38.10 7.49
N SER A 57 -12.31 37.90 8.32
CA SER A 57 -12.16 37.02 9.46
C SER A 57 -13.31 37.10 10.47
N GLN A 58 -13.81 35.94 10.90
CA GLN A 58 -14.14 35.66 12.29
C GLN A 58 -13.84 34.19 12.59
N GLY A 59 -13.11 33.94 13.67
CA GLY A 59 -12.63 32.62 14.05
C GLY A 59 -13.75 31.69 14.47
N THR A 60 -13.58 30.40 14.20
CA THR A 60 -14.21 29.30 14.94
C THR A 60 -13.51 27.98 14.57
N GLU A 61 -13.40 27.13 15.59
CA GLU A 61 -12.83 25.79 15.75
C GLU A 61 -12.63 24.84 14.54
N PRO A 62 -11.69 23.87 14.65
CA PRO A 62 -11.36 22.96 13.57
C PRO A 62 -12.56 22.08 13.20
N THR A 63 -13.17 22.37 12.06
CA THR A 63 -14.21 21.53 11.48
C THR A 63 -13.57 20.21 11.09
N GLN A 64 -13.89 19.15 11.83
CA GLN A 64 -13.71 17.78 11.37
C GLN A 64 -14.42 17.65 10.02
N GLN A 65 -13.65 17.47 8.95
CA GLN A 65 -14.20 17.00 7.69
C GLN A 65 -14.81 15.62 7.97
N THR A 66 -16.13 15.57 8.11
CA THR A 66 -16.88 14.31 8.14
C THR A 66 -16.68 13.64 6.79
N GLU A 67 -15.80 12.63 6.74
CA GLU A 67 -15.74 11.67 5.64
C GLU A 67 -17.16 11.15 5.37
N SER A 68 -17.57 11.15 4.11
CA SER A 68 -18.91 10.69 3.75
C SER A 68 -19.08 9.21 4.07
N LEU A 69 -20.28 8.80 4.50
CA LEU A 69 -20.61 7.39 4.78
C LEU A 69 -20.33 6.48 3.57
N ASP A 70 -20.47 7.01 2.35
CA ASP A 70 -20.10 6.32 1.11
C ASP A 70 -18.57 6.15 0.94
N GLU A 71 -17.76 7.12 1.38
CA GLU A 71 -16.30 6.96 1.41
C GLU A 71 -15.89 5.89 2.43
N LEU A 72 -16.48 5.89 3.63
CA LEU A 72 -16.23 4.87 4.65
C LEU A 72 -16.72 3.47 4.23
N LEU A 73 -17.86 3.39 3.54
CA LEU A 73 -18.38 2.16 2.94
C LEU A 73 -17.48 1.67 1.79
N SER A 74 -16.97 2.57 0.94
CA SER A 74 -16.01 2.21 -0.10
C SER A 74 -14.65 1.73 0.44
N GLN A 75 -14.25 2.21 1.63
CA GLN A 75 -13.07 1.72 2.35
C GLN A 75 -13.32 0.34 3.01
N SER A 76 -14.59 -0.03 3.23
CA SER A 76 -14.97 -1.27 3.92
C SER A 76 -15.55 -2.36 3.01
N ILE A 77 -15.77 -2.08 1.72
CA ILE A 77 -15.83 -3.13 0.70
C ILE A 77 -14.40 -3.70 0.63
N ALA A 78 -14.18 -4.78 1.37
CA ALA A 78 -12.96 -5.56 1.30
C ALA A 78 -12.81 -6.04 -0.15
N PHE A 79 -12.00 -5.32 -0.90
CA PHE A 79 -11.41 -5.80 -2.13
C PHE A 79 -10.79 -7.17 -1.82
N ASN A 80 -11.19 -8.21 -2.54
CA ASN A 80 -10.74 -9.56 -2.23
C ASN A 80 -9.23 -9.64 -2.50
N PRO A 81 -8.36 -9.86 -1.48
CA PRO A 81 -6.91 -9.84 -1.66
C PRO A 81 -6.44 -10.86 -2.72
N ARG A 82 -7.18 -11.96 -2.87
CA ARG A 82 -6.92 -13.01 -3.87
C ARG A 82 -7.21 -12.57 -5.30
N GLU A 83 -8.12 -11.62 -5.51
CA GLU A 83 -8.35 -11.03 -6.83
C GLU A 83 -7.25 -10.03 -7.18
N THR A 84 -6.73 -9.27 -6.21
CA THR A 84 -5.56 -8.38 -6.41
C THR A 84 -4.32 -9.15 -6.78
N GLU A 85 -4.05 -10.27 -6.11
CA GLU A 85 -2.92 -11.14 -6.45
C GLU A 85 -3.08 -11.65 -7.88
N LYS A 86 -4.27 -12.17 -8.24
CA LYS A 86 -4.57 -12.58 -9.63
C LYS A 86 -4.48 -11.44 -10.64
N ILE A 87 -4.88 -10.22 -10.28
CA ILE A 87 -4.77 -9.01 -11.10
C ILE A 87 -3.29 -8.72 -11.35
N VAL A 88 -2.46 -8.64 -10.31
CA VAL A 88 -1.03 -8.37 -10.45
C VAL A 88 -0.29 -9.54 -11.14
N GLU A 89 -0.78 -10.78 -11.01
CA GLU A 89 -0.29 -11.95 -11.75
C GLU A 89 -0.66 -11.92 -13.23
N LYS A 90 -1.89 -11.52 -13.56
CA LYS A 90 -2.36 -11.40 -14.94
C LYS A 90 -1.75 -10.18 -15.65
N PHE A 91 -1.24 -9.21 -14.90
CA PHE A 91 -0.76 -7.94 -15.42
C PHE A 91 0.76 -7.70 -15.27
N GLY A 92 1.51 -8.67 -14.74
CA GLY A 92 2.98 -8.67 -14.76
C GLY A 92 3.55 -9.11 -16.11
N MET A 93 4.88 -9.09 -16.25
CA MET A 93 5.56 -9.76 -17.37
C MET A 93 5.38 -11.28 -17.24
N ASP A 94 5.25 -11.97 -18.37
CA ASP A 94 5.11 -13.42 -18.39
C ASP A 94 6.40 -14.10 -17.89
N GLU A 95 6.28 -15.32 -17.33
CA GLU A 95 7.42 -16.05 -16.78
C GLU A 95 8.51 -16.32 -17.82
N THR A 96 8.10 -16.58 -19.07
CA THR A 96 9.00 -16.75 -20.20
C THR A 96 9.80 -15.47 -20.49
N GLU A 97 9.14 -14.32 -20.51
CA GLU A 97 9.79 -13.01 -20.71
C GLU A 97 10.75 -12.69 -19.57
N LEU A 98 10.32 -12.92 -18.32
CA LEU A 98 11.14 -12.73 -17.13
C LEU A 98 12.42 -13.58 -17.17
N SER A 99 12.33 -14.83 -17.64
CA SER A 99 13.48 -15.72 -17.75
C SER A 99 14.51 -15.24 -18.78
N GLN A 100 14.08 -14.52 -19.82
CA GLN A 100 14.90 -14.04 -20.93
C GLN A 100 15.41 -12.61 -20.73
N MET A 101 15.11 -11.98 -19.59
CA MET A 101 15.58 -10.64 -19.30
C MET A 101 17.12 -10.55 -19.36
N PRO A 102 17.66 -9.42 -19.84
CA PRO A 102 19.10 -9.21 -19.90
C PRO A 102 19.69 -9.21 -18.49
N MET A 103 20.92 -9.71 -18.36
CA MET A 103 21.66 -9.74 -17.10
C MET A 103 22.75 -8.67 -17.09
N SER A 104 22.85 -7.94 -15.98
CA SER A 104 23.97 -7.03 -15.75
C SER A 104 25.18 -7.80 -15.25
N GLU A 105 26.37 -7.24 -15.45
CA GLU A 105 27.56 -7.67 -14.71
C GLU A 105 27.41 -7.34 -13.22
N CYS A 106 28.07 -8.14 -12.38
CA CYS A 106 28.13 -7.89 -10.95
C CYS A 106 29.12 -6.75 -10.68
N PRO A 107 28.78 -5.72 -9.88
CA PRO A 107 29.72 -4.66 -9.54
C PRO A 107 30.96 -5.26 -8.85
N PRO A 108 32.20 -4.90 -9.26
CA PRO A 108 33.42 -5.48 -8.72
C PRO A 108 33.64 -5.17 -7.23
N GLN A 109 32.97 -4.14 -6.70
CA GLN A 109 33.03 -3.77 -5.29
C GLN A 109 32.17 -4.68 -4.39
N LEU A 110 31.26 -5.46 -4.98
CA LEU A 110 30.35 -6.34 -4.26
C LEU A 110 31.07 -7.65 -3.90
N SER A 111 31.11 -8.01 -2.62
CA SER A 111 31.75 -9.23 -2.13
C SER A 111 30.90 -10.49 -2.32
N THR A 112 29.61 -10.31 -2.59
CA THR A 112 28.63 -11.39 -2.72
C THR A 112 28.23 -11.55 -4.18
N GLU A 113 28.27 -12.79 -4.66
CA GLU A 113 27.84 -13.10 -6.01
C GLU A 113 26.31 -12.97 -6.14
N LEU A 114 25.86 -12.18 -7.12
CA LEU A 114 24.45 -12.02 -7.41
C LEU A 114 23.90 -13.24 -8.14
N LEU A 115 22.76 -13.75 -7.68
CA LEU A 115 22.03 -14.81 -8.37
C LEU A 115 21.56 -14.35 -9.76
N PRO A 116 21.33 -15.24 -10.73
CA PRO A 116 20.97 -14.87 -12.11
C PRO A 116 19.77 -13.91 -12.18
N TYR A 117 18.69 -14.21 -11.46
CA TYR A 117 17.54 -13.32 -11.39
C TYR A 117 17.89 -11.98 -10.73
N GLN A 118 18.78 -11.93 -9.74
CA GLN A 118 19.21 -10.67 -9.14
C GLN A 118 19.99 -9.81 -10.15
N ARG A 119 20.80 -10.43 -11.03
CA ARG A 119 21.48 -9.75 -12.14
C ARG A 119 20.51 -9.21 -13.19
N GLN A 120 19.43 -9.95 -13.46
CA GLN A 120 18.33 -9.45 -14.30
C GLN A 120 17.61 -8.26 -13.65
N GLY A 121 17.40 -8.35 -12.33
CA GLY A 121 16.82 -7.25 -11.55
C GLY A 121 17.69 -6.00 -11.59
N LEU A 122 19.01 -6.16 -11.45
CA LEU A 122 19.98 -5.06 -11.57
C LEU A 122 19.96 -4.42 -12.95
N ALA A 123 19.98 -5.22 -14.03
CA ALA A 123 19.89 -4.70 -15.40
C ALA A 123 18.60 -3.90 -15.62
N TRP A 124 17.47 -4.45 -15.18
CA TRP A 124 16.18 -3.75 -15.27
C TRP A 124 16.19 -2.45 -14.45
N MET A 125 16.73 -2.45 -13.24
CA MET A 125 16.82 -1.22 -12.45
C MET A 125 17.71 -0.16 -13.11
N LEU A 126 18.83 -0.55 -13.71
CA LEU A 126 19.70 0.36 -14.44
C LEU A 126 19.00 0.98 -15.66
N ASP A 127 18.25 0.18 -16.41
CA ASP A 127 17.41 0.64 -17.53
C ASP A 127 16.34 1.65 -17.06
N ARG A 128 15.60 1.32 -15.99
CA ARG A 128 14.57 2.22 -15.44
C ARG A 128 15.14 3.50 -14.82
N GLU A 129 16.42 3.51 -14.46
CA GLU A 129 17.11 4.74 -14.08
C GLU A 129 17.49 5.60 -15.27
N SER A 130 17.37 5.17 -16.52
CA SER A 130 17.69 6.01 -17.69
C SER A 130 16.63 5.89 -18.78
N PRO A 131 15.35 6.21 -18.48
CA PRO A 131 14.27 6.06 -19.44
C PRO A 131 14.47 7.03 -20.62
N SER A 132 14.19 6.55 -21.83
CA SER A 132 14.23 7.35 -23.05
C SER A 132 12.83 7.58 -23.60
N LEU A 133 12.63 8.73 -24.26
CA LEU A 133 11.34 9.05 -24.88
C LEU A 133 11.11 8.19 -26.12
N PRO A 134 9.83 7.88 -26.44
CA PRO A 134 9.50 7.16 -27.66
C PRO A 134 9.96 7.95 -28.89
N LYS A 135 10.59 7.26 -29.84
CA LYS A 135 11.18 7.87 -31.05
C LYS A 135 10.10 8.29 -32.03
N GLU A 136 10.39 9.30 -32.84
CA GLU A 136 9.49 9.72 -33.93
C GLU A 136 9.34 8.62 -34.97
N GLY A 137 8.08 8.28 -35.30
CA GLY A 137 7.76 7.18 -36.22
C GLY A 137 7.78 5.78 -35.60
N SER A 138 8.15 5.64 -34.32
CA SER A 138 8.03 4.36 -33.60
C SER A 138 6.63 4.18 -32.99
N ASP A 139 6.17 2.93 -32.91
CA ASP A 139 4.98 2.55 -32.16
C ASP A 139 5.27 2.28 -30.67
N ASP A 140 6.49 2.60 -30.22
CA ASP A 140 6.94 2.38 -28.86
C ASP A 140 6.12 3.21 -27.86
N ILE A 141 5.75 2.55 -26.75
CA ILE A 141 5.06 3.18 -25.63
C ILE A 141 5.98 3.12 -24.42
N VAL A 142 6.35 4.30 -23.90
CA VAL A 142 7.19 4.40 -22.70
C VAL A 142 6.41 5.13 -21.62
N GLN A 143 6.12 4.44 -20.51
CA GLN A 143 5.37 5.00 -19.38
C GLN A 143 4.04 5.62 -19.81
N LEU A 144 3.33 4.92 -20.69
CA LEU A 144 2.06 5.33 -21.29
C LEU A 144 2.16 6.55 -22.22
N TRP A 145 3.36 7.00 -22.58
CA TRP A 145 3.56 8.01 -23.60
C TRP A 145 3.84 7.36 -24.95
N LYS A 146 3.08 7.80 -25.96
CA LYS A 146 3.29 7.48 -27.37
C LYS A 146 3.64 8.75 -28.13
N ARG A 147 4.51 8.62 -29.14
CA ARG A 147 4.82 9.69 -30.08
C ARG A 147 3.79 9.69 -31.22
N VAL A 148 3.04 10.78 -31.39
CA VAL A 148 2.04 10.95 -32.46
C VAL A 148 2.43 12.18 -33.28
N GLY A 149 3.09 11.93 -34.41
CA GLY A 149 3.74 12.98 -35.20
C GLY A 149 4.78 13.73 -34.35
N LYS A 150 4.64 15.06 -34.27
CA LYS A 150 5.54 15.92 -33.47
C LYS A 150 5.13 16.04 -31.99
N ARG A 151 4.02 15.43 -31.56
CA ARG A 151 3.47 15.56 -30.21
C ARG A 151 3.64 14.26 -29.42
N TYR A 152 3.66 14.39 -28.10
CA TYR A 152 3.58 13.28 -27.16
C TYR A 152 2.15 13.17 -26.65
N MET A 153 1.58 11.97 -26.69
CA MET A 153 0.23 11.68 -26.20
C MET A 153 0.32 10.63 -25.11
N ASN A 154 -0.30 10.88 -23.97
CA ASN A 154 -0.47 9.89 -22.93
C ASN A 154 -1.72 9.04 -23.24
N ILE A 155 -1.55 7.73 -23.40
CA ILE A 155 -2.62 6.84 -23.84
C ILE A 155 -3.68 6.58 -22.76
N ALA A 156 -3.37 6.83 -21.48
CA ALA A 156 -4.34 6.66 -20.39
C ALA A 156 -5.27 7.86 -20.26
N THR A 157 -4.74 9.07 -20.41
CA THR A 157 -5.46 10.31 -20.13
C THR A 157 -5.83 11.09 -21.39
N ASN A 158 -5.36 10.65 -22.57
CA ASN A 158 -5.38 11.40 -23.83
C ASN A 158 -4.70 12.78 -23.75
N TYR A 159 -3.92 13.02 -22.69
CA TYR A 159 -3.20 14.26 -22.51
C TYR A 159 -2.10 14.40 -23.56
N SER A 160 -2.08 15.53 -24.28
CA SER A 160 -1.18 15.73 -25.42
C SER A 160 -0.31 16.96 -25.26
N SER A 161 1.02 16.78 -25.25
CA SER A 161 2.00 17.86 -25.16
C SER A 161 2.87 17.97 -26.41
N SER A 162 3.22 19.19 -26.79
CA SER A 162 4.27 19.44 -27.80
C SER A 162 5.68 19.33 -27.21
N THR A 163 5.83 19.58 -25.91
CA THR A 163 7.10 19.46 -25.20
C THR A 163 7.31 18.04 -24.70
N ALA A 164 8.58 17.64 -24.60
CA ALA A 164 8.97 16.36 -24.02
C ALA A 164 8.43 16.21 -22.58
N PRO A 165 7.58 15.21 -22.31
CA PRO A 165 7.07 14.99 -20.96
C PRO A 165 8.19 14.46 -20.05
N PRO A 166 8.19 14.82 -18.76
CA PRO A 166 9.11 14.22 -17.81
C PRO A 166 8.77 12.73 -17.64
N LEU A 167 9.78 11.88 -17.76
CA LEU A 167 9.66 10.45 -17.47
C LEU A 167 10.03 10.16 -16.03
N ALA A 168 9.30 9.25 -15.39
CA ALA A 168 9.63 8.69 -14.09
C ALA A 168 10.96 7.94 -14.18
N SER A 169 11.85 8.15 -13.21
CA SER A 169 13.13 7.45 -13.14
C SER A 169 13.14 6.54 -11.93
N GLY A 170 13.35 5.25 -12.17
CA GLY A 170 13.17 4.17 -11.20
C GLY A 170 11.81 3.47 -11.35
N GLY A 171 11.33 2.83 -10.29
CA GLY A 171 10.14 1.99 -10.36
C GLY A 171 9.83 1.26 -9.05
N ILE A 172 9.09 0.16 -9.18
CA ILE A 172 8.61 -0.69 -8.08
C ILE A 172 9.28 -2.06 -8.22
N LEU A 173 10.06 -2.45 -7.22
CA LEU A 173 10.60 -3.80 -7.12
C LEU A 173 9.68 -4.61 -6.21
N ALA A 174 8.81 -5.39 -6.86
CA ALA A 174 7.73 -6.15 -6.25
C ALA A 174 8.04 -7.62 -6.00
N ASP A 175 9.32 -7.99 -5.95
CA ASP A 175 9.78 -9.34 -5.67
C ASP A 175 9.26 -9.89 -4.33
N ASP A 176 9.00 -11.20 -4.29
CA ASP A 176 8.65 -11.92 -3.07
C ASP A 176 9.67 -11.69 -1.94
N MET A 177 9.18 -11.75 -0.69
CA MET A 177 10.02 -11.62 0.50
C MET A 177 11.07 -12.73 0.52
N GLY A 178 12.36 -12.38 0.57
CA GLY A 178 13.47 -13.35 0.56
C GLY A 178 14.19 -13.50 -0.78
N LEU A 179 13.74 -12.85 -1.86
CA LEU A 179 14.48 -12.83 -3.13
C LEU A 179 15.72 -11.89 -3.12
N GLY A 180 16.00 -11.21 -2.01
CA GLY A 180 17.19 -10.36 -1.86
C GLY A 180 17.04 -8.95 -2.44
N LYS A 181 15.87 -8.32 -2.30
CA LYS A 181 15.62 -6.92 -2.71
C LYS A 181 16.67 -5.94 -2.16
N THR A 182 17.07 -6.12 -0.90
CA THR A 182 18.13 -5.33 -0.26
C THR A 182 19.44 -5.42 -1.02
N LEU A 183 19.90 -6.63 -1.35
CA LEU A 183 21.14 -6.86 -2.09
C LEU A 183 21.07 -6.27 -3.51
N GLN A 184 19.93 -6.39 -4.18
CA GLN A 184 19.69 -5.76 -5.48
C GLN A 184 19.86 -4.24 -5.40
N VAL A 185 19.28 -3.56 -4.39
CA VAL A 185 19.47 -2.12 -4.20
C VAL A 185 20.92 -1.76 -3.85
N ILE A 186 21.61 -2.57 -3.05
CA ILE A 186 23.05 -2.36 -2.77
C ILE A 186 23.85 -2.44 -4.07
N SER A 187 23.60 -3.44 -4.91
CA SER A 187 24.27 -3.57 -6.20
C SER A 187 23.98 -2.39 -7.13
N LEU A 188 22.75 -1.85 -7.11
CA LEU A 188 22.39 -0.65 -7.86
C LEU A 188 23.11 0.61 -7.32
N ILE A 189 23.27 0.73 -6.00
CA ILE A 189 24.01 1.83 -5.38
C ILE A 189 25.45 1.88 -5.92
N LEU A 190 26.09 0.71 -6.02
CA LEU A 190 27.46 0.56 -6.51
C LEU A 190 27.57 0.76 -8.03
N ALA A 191 26.66 0.16 -8.79
CA ALA A 191 26.68 0.19 -10.26
C ALA A 191 26.46 1.59 -10.83
N ASN A 192 25.65 2.43 -10.18
CA ASN A 192 25.28 3.74 -10.71
C ASN A 192 25.17 4.82 -9.61
N SER A 193 26.31 5.21 -9.06
CA SER A 193 26.40 6.22 -7.99
C SER A 193 26.39 7.68 -8.49
N THR A 194 26.64 7.89 -9.79
CA THR A 194 26.83 9.23 -10.38
C THR A 194 25.52 10.04 -10.40
N PRO A 195 25.48 11.25 -9.82
CA PRO A 195 24.35 12.19 -9.94
C PRO A 195 23.96 12.48 -11.39
N LYS A 196 22.66 12.55 -11.68
CA LYS A 196 22.20 12.93 -13.02
C LYS A 196 22.25 14.42 -13.28
N THR A 197 22.17 15.22 -12.21
CA THR A 197 22.24 16.67 -12.29
C THR A 197 23.34 17.19 -11.35
N SER A 198 23.97 18.31 -11.72
CA SER A 198 25.02 18.94 -10.90
C SER A 198 24.54 19.41 -9.52
N LYS A 199 23.22 19.59 -9.35
CA LYS A 199 22.59 19.98 -8.07
C LYS A 199 22.31 18.78 -7.18
N SER A 200 22.34 17.56 -7.72
CA SER A 200 22.04 16.34 -6.98
C SER A 200 23.27 15.85 -6.23
N SER A 201 23.05 15.41 -4.99
CA SER A 201 24.04 14.66 -4.23
C SER A 201 24.20 13.25 -4.82
N LYS A 202 25.36 12.62 -4.62
CA LYS A 202 25.57 11.18 -4.87
C LYS A 202 24.86 10.28 -3.84
N ALA A 203 24.39 10.88 -2.74
CA ALA A 203 23.81 10.17 -1.62
C ALA A 203 22.48 9.48 -1.97
N THR A 204 22.31 8.26 -1.45
CA THR A 204 21.07 7.49 -1.53
C THR A 204 20.32 7.57 -0.21
N LEU A 205 19.07 8.03 -0.23
CA LEU A 205 18.21 8.03 0.94
C LEU A 205 17.35 6.77 0.97
N ILE A 206 17.46 5.98 2.03
CA ILE A 206 16.66 4.78 2.28
C ILE A 206 15.68 5.10 3.42
N ILE A 207 14.39 4.91 3.16
CA ILE A 207 13.32 5.09 4.14
C ILE A 207 12.76 3.72 4.45
N SER A 208 12.89 3.27 5.69
CA SER A 208 12.51 1.92 6.09
C SER A 208 11.74 1.91 7.42
N PRO A 209 11.02 0.82 7.74
CA PRO A 209 10.49 0.62 9.09
C PRO A 209 11.59 0.68 10.15
N LEU A 210 11.27 1.17 11.35
CA LEU A 210 12.26 1.36 12.42
C LEU A 210 13.02 0.06 12.78
N GLY A 211 12.34 -1.08 12.74
CA GLY A 211 12.90 -2.38 13.10
C GLY A 211 13.95 -2.93 12.13
N VAL A 212 14.02 -2.42 10.90
CA VAL A 212 14.92 -2.95 9.85
C VAL A 212 16.04 -1.97 9.47
N MET A 213 16.14 -0.83 10.13
CA MET A 213 17.21 0.15 9.85
C MET A 213 18.60 -0.42 10.06
N SER A 214 18.82 -1.16 11.15
CA SER A 214 20.12 -1.79 11.43
C SER A 214 20.46 -2.85 10.38
N ASN A 215 19.45 -3.60 9.92
CA ASN A 215 19.63 -4.60 8.87
C ASN A 215 20.20 -3.98 7.60
N TRP A 216 19.71 -2.83 7.15
CA TRP A 216 20.28 -2.13 5.99
C TRP A 216 21.76 -1.81 6.15
N ARG A 217 22.13 -1.22 7.30
CA ARG A 217 23.53 -0.88 7.60
C ARG A 217 24.40 -2.14 7.62
N ASP A 218 23.95 -3.18 8.29
CA ASP A 218 24.71 -4.41 8.48
C ASP A 218 24.86 -5.18 7.15
N GLN A 219 23.83 -5.19 6.31
CA GLN A 219 23.85 -5.78 4.96
C GLN A 219 24.80 -5.03 4.02
N ILE A 220 24.78 -3.68 4.04
CA ILE A 220 25.74 -2.86 3.27
C ILE A 220 27.18 -3.20 3.69
N ALA A 221 27.45 -3.32 4.99
CA ALA A 221 28.77 -3.66 5.49
C ALA A 221 29.19 -5.11 5.16
N ALA A 222 28.25 -6.05 5.10
CA ALA A 222 28.53 -7.46 4.83
C ALA A 222 28.78 -7.74 3.34
N HIS A 223 28.05 -7.08 2.44
CA HIS A 223 28.04 -7.40 1.02
C HIS A 223 29.02 -6.57 0.17
N ILE A 224 29.77 -5.65 0.78
CA ILE A 224 30.74 -4.80 0.09
C ILE A 224 32.14 -5.11 0.61
N HIS A 225 33.12 -5.20 -0.30
CA HIS A 225 34.52 -5.34 0.10
C HIS A 225 34.96 -4.14 0.96
N LYS A 226 35.75 -4.40 2.01
CA LYS A 226 36.16 -3.39 3.00
C LYS A 226 36.88 -2.18 2.38
N GLU A 227 37.62 -2.40 1.29
CA GLU A 227 38.33 -1.35 0.55
C GLU A 227 37.39 -0.35 -0.16
N TYR A 228 36.14 -0.75 -0.46
CA TYR A 228 35.12 0.10 -1.07
C TYR A 228 33.98 0.45 -0.09
N ALA A 229 34.25 0.41 1.22
CA ALA A 229 33.24 0.64 2.23
C ALA A 229 32.53 1.99 2.07
N LEU A 230 31.20 1.96 2.01
CA LEU A 230 30.36 3.16 1.88
C LEU A 230 30.20 3.86 3.23
N ARG A 231 30.13 5.19 3.21
CA ARG A 231 29.76 5.97 4.40
C ARG A 231 28.26 5.94 4.59
N VAL A 232 27.80 5.19 5.60
CA VAL A 232 26.39 5.00 5.92
C VAL A 232 26.00 5.76 7.19
N LEU A 233 25.01 6.65 7.11
CA LEU A 233 24.45 7.36 8.25
C LEU A 233 23.05 6.85 8.60
N THR A 234 22.83 6.51 9.86
CA THR A 234 21.49 6.29 10.41
C THR A 234 20.91 7.63 10.89
N TYR A 235 20.08 8.26 10.07
CA TYR A 235 19.40 9.52 10.38
C TYR A 235 18.15 9.29 11.24
N HIS A 236 18.40 8.99 12.52
CA HIS A 236 17.42 8.85 13.58
C HIS A 236 18.09 9.15 14.93
N GLY A 237 17.33 9.60 15.93
CA GLY A 237 17.86 9.89 17.27
C GLY A 237 19.05 10.86 17.23
N SER A 238 20.20 10.42 17.76
CA SER A 238 21.45 11.22 17.79
C SER A 238 21.97 11.61 16.40
N GLY A 239 21.76 10.77 15.38
CA GLY A 239 22.21 11.04 14.01
C GLY A 239 21.52 12.26 13.36
N LYS A 240 20.40 12.73 13.91
CA LYS A 240 19.76 13.98 13.46
C LYS A 240 20.62 15.23 13.69
N LYS A 241 21.65 15.15 14.55
CA LYS A 241 22.63 16.23 14.74
C LYS A 241 23.42 16.52 13.46
N GLU A 242 23.52 15.55 12.55
CA GLU A 242 24.28 15.65 11.31
C GLU A 242 23.47 16.18 10.12
N ALA A 243 22.29 16.75 10.38
CA ALA A 243 21.38 17.28 9.36
C ALA A 243 22.01 18.28 8.38
N ALA A 244 23.12 18.94 8.75
CA ALA A 244 23.84 19.87 7.87
C ALA A 244 24.78 19.18 6.87
N ASN A 245 25.26 17.96 7.16
CA ASN A 245 26.35 17.31 6.42
C ASN A 245 25.89 16.03 5.70
N LEU A 246 24.58 15.85 5.53
CA LEU A 246 23.99 14.65 4.93
C LEU A 246 24.51 14.37 3.49
N SER A 247 24.92 15.39 2.74
CA SER A 247 25.49 15.25 1.39
C SER A 247 26.87 14.61 1.37
N GLN A 248 27.55 14.55 2.51
CA GLN A 248 28.86 13.91 2.64
C GLN A 248 28.73 12.39 2.71
N TYR A 249 27.56 11.83 3.02
CA TYR A 249 27.35 10.39 3.10
C TYR A 249 27.02 9.77 1.75
N ASP A 250 27.32 8.49 1.59
CA ASP A 250 26.97 7.74 0.37
C ASP A 250 25.57 7.12 0.51
N VAL A 251 25.21 6.71 1.73
CA VAL A 251 23.87 6.21 2.07
C VAL A 251 23.38 6.84 3.37
N VAL A 252 22.14 7.33 3.37
CA VAL A 252 21.45 7.83 4.57
C VAL A 252 20.20 6.98 4.79
N ILE A 253 20.04 6.40 5.98
CA ILE A 253 18.92 5.54 6.34
C ILE A 253 18.05 6.28 7.36
N THR A 254 16.76 6.41 7.09
CA THR A 254 15.80 7.03 8.01
C THR A 254 14.50 6.22 8.11
N THR A 255 13.57 6.68 8.93
CA THR A 255 12.24 6.05 9.08
C THR A 255 11.14 6.90 8.49
N TYR A 256 10.04 6.26 8.11
CA TYR A 256 8.80 6.96 7.71
C TYR A 256 8.32 7.95 8.76
N GLY A 257 8.43 7.60 10.05
CA GLY A 257 8.06 8.48 11.16
C GLY A 257 8.97 9.70 11.28
N ALA A 258 10.29 9.51 11.16
CA ALA A 258 11.24 10.62 11.20
C ALA A 258 11.05 11.58 10.02
N LEU A 259 10.85 11.03 8.82
CA LEU A 259 10.56 11.79 7.61
C LEU A 259 9.25 12.59 7.74
N ALA A 260 8.16 11.96 8.18
CA ALA A 260 6.88 12.61 8.39
C ALA A 260 6.93 13.71 9.46
N SER A 261 7.71 13.49 10.52
CA SER A 261 7.91 14.49 11.58
C SER A 261 8.64 15.72 11.05
N GLU A 262 9.72 15.55 10.29
CA GLU A 262 10.48 16.66 9.72
C GLU A 262 9.66 17.42 8.66
N TYR A 263 8.92 16.71 7.81
CA TYR A 263 7.96 17.30 6.88
C TYR A 263 6.92 18.16 7.60
N GLY A 264 6.35 17.67 8.69
CA GLY A 264 5.35 18.38 9.48
C GLY A 264 5.87 19.67 10.12
N GLN A 265 7.15 19.73 10.47
CA GLN A 265 7.80 20.93 11.02
C GLN A 265 8.04 22.00 9.96
N LEU A 266 8.24 21.58 8.71
CA LEU A 266 8.46 22.48 7.58
C LEU A 266 7.17 22.96 6.92
N LEU A 267 6.03 22.33 7.22
CA LEU A 267 4.75 22.71 6.65
C LEU A 267 4.25 24.00 7.31
N SER A 268 4.13 25.08 6.53
CA SER A 268 3.53 26.33 7.01
C SER A 268 2.01 26.19 7.20
N ALA A 269 1.40 27.14 7.92
CA ALA A 269 -0.05 27.28 7.99
C ALA A 269 -0.72 27.42 6.61
N THR A 270 0.02 27.89 5.60
CA THR A 270 -0.43 28.03 4.20
C THR A 270 -0.19 26.77 3.36
N GLY A 271 0.30 25.67 3.96
CA GLY A 271 0.55 24.40 3.27
C GLY A 271 1.77 24.39 2.36
N LYS A 272 2.58 25.46 2.36
CA LYS A 272 3.84 25.51 1.62
C LYS A 272 4.98 25.00 2.49
N LEU A 273 5.90 24.24 1.88
CA LEU A 273 7.09 23.78 2.58
C LEU A 273 8.06 24.97 2.76
N ALA A 274 8.41 25.26 4.00
CA ALA A 274 9.45 26.22 4.31
C ALA A 274 10.79 25.75 3.72
N LYS A 275 11.52 26.65 3.07
CA LYS A 275 12.88 26.34 2.61
C LYS A 275 13.76 26.06 3.83
N THR A 276 14.39 24.89 3.85
CA THR A 276 15.36 24.53 4.88
C THR A 276 16.77 24.43 4.30
N LYS A 277 17.77 24.83 5.08
CA LYS A 277 19.19 24.65 4.75
C LYS A 277 19.77 23.35 5.31
N ARG A 278 19.00 22.59 6.11
CA ARG A 278 19.43 21.38 6.80
C ARG A 278 18.34 20.30 6.74
N GLY A 279 18.75 19.04 6.87
CA GLY A 279 17.84 17.90 6.96
C GLY A 279 17.53 17.27 5.61
N LEU A 280 16.56 16.35 5.62
CA LEU A 280 16.23 15.47 4.49
C LEU A 280 15.67 16.22 3.28
N PHE A 281 14.97 17.34 3.54
CA PHE A 281 14.34 18.18 2.52
C PHE A 281 15.27 19.28 1.97
N ALA A 282 16.47 19.43 2.52
CA ALA A 282 17.46 20.39 2.01
C ALA A 282 18.29 19.82 0.84
N ILE A 283 18.23 18.51 0.61
CA ILE A 283 19.07 17.80 -0.36
C ILE A 283 18.23 17.26 -1.50
N ARG A 284 18.78 17.39 -2.71
CA ARG A 284 18.35 16.64 -3.87
C ARG A 284 19.15 15.34 -3.95
N TRP A 285 18.48 14.21 -3.72
CA TRP A 285 19.11 12.90 -3.59
C TRP A 285 19.41 12.26 -4.95
N ARG A 286 20.45 11.43 -5.03
CA ARG A 286 20.68 10.57 -6.21
C ARG A 286 19.53 9.60 -6.40
N ARG A 287 19.14 8.98 -5.29
CA ARG A 287 18.09 7.98 -5.20
C ARG A 287 17.33 8.13 -3.89
N VAL A 288 16.02 7.93 -3.95
CA VAL A 288 15.18 7.70 -2.77
C VAL A 288 14.60 6.30 -2.88
N VAL A 289 14.82 5.46 -1.87
CA VAL A 289 14.36 4.08 -1.80
C VAL A 289 13.38 3.94 -0.63
N LEU A 290 12.17 3.48 -0.91
CA LEU A 290 11.18 3.11 0.09
C LEU A 290 11.27 1.61 0.32
N ASP A 291 11.65 1.20 1.52
CA ASP A 291 11.55 -0.18 1.96
C ASP A 291 10.18 -0.41 2.62
N GLU A 292 9.55 -1.53 2.33
CA GLU A 292 8.14 -1.77 2.63
C GLU A 292 7.22 -0.63 2.14
N GLY A 293 7.34 -0.34 0.84
CA GLY A 293 6.69 0.80 0.18
C GLY A 293 5.16 0.84 0.34
N HIS A 294 4.50 -0.28 0.65
CA HIS A 294 3.08 -0.30 1.01
C HIS A 294 2.74 0.60 2.22
N THR A 295 3.74 1.04 2.99
CA THR A 295 3.59 2.03 4.08
C THR A 295 2.99 3.36 3.59
N ILE A 296 3.25 3.78 2.35
CA ILE A 296 2.72 5.03 1.79
C ILE A 296 1.43 4.86 0.99
N ARG A 297 0.75 3.72 1.09
CA ARG A 297 -0.46 3.38 0.30
C ARG A 297 -1.57 4.43 0.38
N THR A 298 -1.71 5.11 1.51
CA THR A 298 -2.73 6.15 1.71
C THR A 298 -2.16 7.53 1.35
N PRO A 299 -2.60 8.15 0.23
CA PRO A 299 -1.90 9.31 -0.34
C PRO A 299 -1.94 10.57 0.53
N LYS A 300 -2.97 10.71 1.38
CA LYS A 300 -3.17 11.88 2.26
C LYS A 300 -2.36 11.81 3.55
N THR A 301 -1.71 10.69 3.85
CA THR A 301 -0.93 10.55 5.10
C THR A 301 0.31 11.44 5.07
N LYS A 302 0.72 11.95 6.24
CA LYS A 302 1.93 12.78 6.35
C LYS A 302 3.17 12.07 5.79
N ALA A 303 3.29 10.75 6.00
CA ALA A 303 4.39 9.96 5.47
C ALA A 303 4.38 9.88 3.93
N ALA A 304 3.23 9.62 3.31
CA ALA A 304 3.10 9.58 1.85
C ALA A 304 3.38 10.96 1.22
N CYS A 305 2.79 12.03 1.78
CA CYS A 305 3.06 13.40 1.35
C CYS A 305 4.55 13.74 1.48
N ALA A 306 5.17 13.42 2.61
CA ALA A 306 6.58 13.66 2.86
C ALA A 306 7.49 12.92 1.86
N ALA A 307 7.22 11.64 1.60
CA ALA A 307 7.98 10.84 0.63
C ALA A 307 7.87 11.38 -0.81
N CYS A 308 6.67 11.81 -1.22
CA CYS A 308 6.45 12.42 -2.53
C CYS A 308 7.16 13.78 -2.66
N MET A 309 7.26 14.53 -1.56
CA MET A 309 7.83 15.88 -1.53
C MET A 309 9.36 15.91 -1.59
N LEU A 310 10.05 14.84 -1.18
CA LEU A 310 11.52 14.74 -1.31
C LEU A 310 11.96 15.07 -2.74
N GLU A 311 13.16 15.62 -2.93
CA GLU A 311 13.74 15.82 -4.26
C GLU A 311 14.74 14.72 -4.57
N ALA A 312 14.61 14.07 -5.74
CA ALA A 312 15.49 12.98 -6.12
C ALA A 312 15.58 12.81 -7.64
N ASP A 313 16.71 12.30 -8.12
CA ASP A 313 16.89 11.94 -9.54
C ASP A 313 16.29 10.58 -9.90
N SER A 314 16.20 9.65 -8.96
CA SER A 314 15.59 8.33 -9.15
C SER A 314 14.87 7.84 -7.90
N ARG A 315 13.82 7.04 -8.08
CA ARG A 315 12.92 6.63 -7.00
C ARG A 315 12.56 5.17 -7.09
N TRP A 316 12.74 4.48 -5.99
CA TRP A 316 12.50 3.04 -5.89
C TRP A 316 11.53 2.74 -4.77
N SER A 317 10.55 1.91 -5.04
CA SER A 317 9.65 1.36 -4.03
C SER A 317 9.83 -0.15 -3.96
N LEU A 318 10.32 -0.65 -2.82
CA LEU A 318 10.51 -2.07 -2.56
C LEU A 318 9.31 -2.56 -1.76
N THR A 319 8.57 -3.53 -2.28
CA THR A 319 7.40 -4.06 -1.55
C THR A 319 7.10 -5.48 -2.01
N GLY A 320 6.85 -6.42 -1.10
CA GLY A 320 6.36 -7.76 -1.51
C GLY A 320 4.91 -7.71 -2.03
N THR A 321 4.18 -6.63 -1.73
CA THR A 321 2.75 -6.47 -2.01
C THR A 321 2.51 -5.08 -2.62
N PRO A 322 2.66 -4.92 -3.94
CA PRO A 322 2.51 -3.61 -4.59
C PRO A 322 1.09 -3.06 -4.52
N ILE A 323 0.09 -3.95 -4.48
CA ILE A 323 -1.32 -3.61 -4.28
C ILE A 323 -1.84 -4.48 -3.13
N VAL A 324 -2.33 -3.86 -2.05
CA VAL A 324 -2.76 -4.59 -0.84
C VAL A 324 -4.28 -4.64 -0.78
N ASN A 325 -4.93 -3.49 -0.87
CA ASN A 325 -6.35 -3.35 -0.59
C ASN A 325 -7.15 -2.70 -1.71
N ASN A 326 -6.56 -1.85 -2.54
CA ASN A 326 -7.31 -1.17 -3.61
C ASN A 326 -6.38 -0.57 -4.66
N LEU A 327 -6.92 -0.25 -5.84
CA LEU A 327 -6.18 0.41 -6.92
C LEU A 327 -5.70 1.84 -6.57
N LYS A 328 -6.19 2.47 -5.49
CA LYS A 328 -5.64 3.75 -4.99
C LYS A 328 -4.28 3.55 -4.33
N ASP A 329 -3.96 2.34 -3.85
CA ASP A 329 -2.62 2.01 -3.36
C ASP A 329 -1.58 2.20 -4.48
N LEU A 330 -1.93 1.80 -5.71
CA LEU A 330 -1.10 2.00 -6.90
C LEU A 330 -0.90 3.48 -7.23
N TYR A 331 -1.93 4.31 -7.07
CA TYR A 331 -1.81 5.75 -7.27
C TYR A 331 -0.75 6.36 -6.34
N SER A 332 -0.71 5.99 -5.06
CA SER A 332 0.30 6.50 -4.13
C SER A 332 1.73 6.14 -4.57
N GLN A 333 1.94 4.92 -5.06
CA GLN A 333 3.23 4.50 -5.61
C GLN A 333 3.56 5.27 -6.89
N GLY A 334 2.61 5.36 -7.82
CA GLY A 334 2.72 6.09 -9.08
C GLY A 334 3.07 7.57 -8.89
N LYS A 335 2.43 8.21 -7.91
CA LYS A 335 2.72 9.58 -7.49
C LYS A 335 4.12 9.71 -6.90
N PHE A 336 4.52 8.77 -6.03
CA PHE A 336 5.86 8.76 -5.45
C PHE A 336 6.93 8.67 -6.54
N ILE A 337 6.83 7.72 -7.49
CA ILE A 337 7.80 7.54 -8.58
C ILE A 337 7.77 8.68 -9.63
N ARG A 338 6.78 9.58 -9.54
CA ARG A 338 6.54 10.73 -10.43
C ARG A 338 6.12 10.34 -11.85
N LEU A 339 5.13 9.44 -11.96
CA LEU A 339 4.40 9.27 -13.22
C LEU A 339 3.77 10.60 -13.65
N SER A 340 3.86 10.89 -14.94
CA SER A 340 3.37 12.12 -15.55
C SER A 340 2.16 11.86 -16.46
N GLY A 341 1.61 12.94 -17.04
CA GLY A 341 0.51 12.86 -18.00
C GLY A 341 -0.86 13.04 -17.34
N GLY A 342 -0.91 13.72 -16.20
CA GLY A 342 -2.12 13.91 -15.38
C GLY A 342 -2.35 12.78 -14.39
N LEU A 343 -1.57 11.69 -14.44
CA LEU A 343 -1.67 10.57 -13.51
C LEU A 343 -1.21 10.93 -12.08
N GLU A 344 -0.51 12.05 -11.92
CA GLU A 344 -0.14 12.65 -10.64
C GLU A 344 -1.34 13.17 -9.83
N ASP A 345 -2.48 13.41 -10.50
CA ASP A 345 -3.71 13.92 -9.92
C ASP A 345 -4.72 12.79 -9.68
N LEU A 346 -5.09 12.59 -8.41
CA LEU A 346 -6.01 11.52 -8.01
C LEU A 346 -7.33 11.50 -8.80
N PRO A 347 -8.01 12.64 -9.07
CA PRO A 347 -9.26 12.63 -9.84
C PRO A 347 -9.06 12.11 -11.26
N VAL A 348 -7.98 12.51 -11.93
CA VAL A 348 -7.64 12.09 -13.30
C VAL A 348 -7.28 10.61 -13.31
N PHE A 349 -6.41 10.17 -12.38
CA PHE A 349 -6.07 8.77 -12.21
C PHE A 349 -7.31 7.90 -11.97
N HIS A 350 -8.24 8.40 -11.14
CA HIS A 350 -9.49 7.70 -10.84
C HIS A 350 -10.39 7.60 -12.08
N SER A 351 -10.51 8.64 -12.89
CA SER A 351 -11.32 8.60 -14.12
C SER A 351 -10.69 7.76 -15.23
N ALA A 352 -9.36 7.78 -15.35
CA ALA A 352 -8.62 7.12 -16.43
C ALA A 352 -8.41 5.62 -16.18
N LEU A 353 -8.17 5.22 -14.93
CA LEU A 353 -7.84 3.83 -14.58
C LEU A 353 -8.89 3.20 -13.66
N ILE A 354 -9.11 3.76 -12.47
CA ILE A 354 -9.91 3.08 -11.43
C ILE A 354 -11.36 2.87 -11.87
N ARG A 355 -12.02 3.89 -12.42
CA ARG A 355 -13.43 3.81 -12.80
C ARG A 355 -13.66 2.83 -13.96
N PRO A 356 -12.90 2.88 -15.08
CA PRO A 356 -13.03 1.89 -16.16
C PRO A 356 -12.71 0.45 -15.71
N LEU A 357 -11.68 0.26 -14.87
CA LEU A 357 -11.35 -1.07 -14.31
C LEU A 357 -12.49 -1.64 -13.46
N ASN A 358 -13.09 -0.82 -12.60
CA ASN A 358 -14.23 -1.23 -11.79
C ASN A 358 -15.49 -1.52 -12.64
N ALA A 359 -15.58 -0.94 -13.84
CA ALA A 359 -16.65 -1.22 -14.79
C ALA A 359 -16.39 -2.48 -15.63
N GLY A 360 -15.22 -3.12 -15.49
CA GLY A 360 -14.84 -4.32 -16.24
C GLY A 360 -14.38 -4.04 -17.67
N ASP A 361 -13.89 -2.84 -17.97
CA ASP A 361 -13.36 -2.49 -19.29
C ASP A 361 -12.04 -3.24 -19.58
N GLU A 362 -12.02 -4.00 -20.67
CA GLU A 362 -10.84 -4.76 -21.11
C GLU A 362 -9.70 -3.84 -21.53
N ASN A 363 -9.99 -2.68 -22.16
CA ASN A 363 -8.97 -1.72 -22.56
C ASN A 363 -8.27 -1.12 -21.33
N ALA A 364 -9.02 -0.88 -20.26
CA ALA A 364 -8.45 -0.38 -19.01
C ALA A 364 -7.57 -1.43 -18.32
N SER A 365 -7.91 -2.71 -18.48
CA SER A 365 -7.10 -3.84 -17.99
C SER A 365 -5.77 -3.93 -18.74
N LEU A 366 -5.79 -3.81 -20.07
CA LEU A 366 -4.57 -3.75 -20.90
C LEU A 366 -3.71 -2.52 -20.57
N LEU A 367 -4.34 -1.38 -20.31
CA LEU A 367 -3.65 -0.16 -19.92
C LEU A 367 -2.95 -0.32 -18.56
N LEU A 368 -3.62 -0.96 -17.59
CA LEU A 368 -3.02 -1.30 -16.31
C LEU A 368 -1.85 -2.28 -16.48
N GLN A 369 -1.99 -3.28 -17.35
CA GLN A 369 -0.91 -4.22 -17.69
C GLN A 369 0.31 -3.51 -18.25
N ALA A 370 0.11 -2.65 -19.26
CA ALA A 370 1.18 -1.86 -19.86
C ALA A 370 1.88 -0.96 -18.83
N LEU A 371 1.10 -0.36 -17.93
CA LEU A 371 1.64 0.44 -16.84
C LEU A 371 2.48 -0.41 -15.89
N MET A 372 1.94 -1.53 -15.40
CA MET A 372 2.62 -2.43 -14.47
C MET A 372 3.89 -3.03 -15.07
N ALA A 373 3.85 -3.51 -16.32
CA ALA A 373 5.03 -4.00 -17.04
C ALA A 373 6.11 -2.92 -17.22
N THR A 374 5.71 -1.64 -17.26
CA THR A 374 6.67 -0.54 -17.35
C THR A 374 7.26 -0.18 -15.98
N ILE A 375 6.47 -0.06 -14.94
CA ILE A 375 6.95 0.50 -13.66
C ILE A 375 7.32 -0.54 -12.62
N CYS A 376 6.93 -1.80 -12.80
CA CYS A 376 6.99 -2.82 -11.77
C CYS A 376 7.73 -4.07 -12.28
N LEU A 377 8.69 -4.55 -11.49
CA LEU A 377 9.28 -5.87 -11.65
C LEU A 377 8.80 -6.76 -10.51
N ARG A 378 8.09 -7.84 -10.83
CA ARG A 378 7.57 -8.79 -9.85
C ARG A 378 8.01 -10.20 -10.19
N ARG A 379 8.68 -10.86 -9.24
CA ARG A 379 9.05 -12.28 -9.33
C ARG A 379 8.61 -13.02 -8.09
N ARG A 380 8.21 -14.27 -8.27
CA ARG A 380 7.78 -15.17 -7.21
C ARG A 380 8.81 -16.25 -6.95
N LYS A 381 8.76 -16.84 -5.75
CA LYS A 381 9.64 -17.97 -5.36
C LYS A 381 9.33 -19.27 -6.09
N ASP A 382 8.11 -19.41 -6.60
CA ASP A 382 7.62 -20.61 -7.28
C ASP A 382 7.93 -20.63 -8.79
N MET A 383 8.40 -19.50 -9.34
CA MET A 383 8.85 -19.43 -10.73
C MET A 383 10.05 -20.35 -10.96
N SER A 384 10.00 -21.11 -12.06
CA SER A 384 10.97 -22.15 -12.38
C SER A 384 12.42 -21.66 -12.43
N PHE A 385 12.63 -20.45 -12.95
CA PHE A 385 13.95 -19.83 -13.07
C PHE A 385 14.47 -19.25 -11.73
N VAL A 386 13.60 -19.07 -10.74
CA VAL A 386 13.95 -18.64 -9.38
C VAL A 386 14.23 -19.90 -8.55
N ASN A 387 15.29 -20.62 -8.91
CA ASN A 387 15.63 -21.89 -8.27
C ASN A 387 16.31 -21.70 -6.91
N LEU A 388 15.52 -21.36 -5.89
CA LEU A 388 15.97 -21.21 -4.51
C LEU A 388 16.04 -22.53 -3.72
N ARG A 389 15.73 -23.67 -4.36
CA ARG A 389 15.68 -25.02 -3.75
C ARG A 389 14.97 -25.04 -2.39
N LEU A 390 13.84 -24.33 -2.29
CA LEU A 390 13.08 -24.26 -1.05
C LEU A 390 12.32 -25.56 -0.81
N PRO A 391 12.26 -26.07 0.44
CA PRO A 391 11.37 -27.18 0.76
C PRO A 391 9.90 -26.76 0.55
N PRO A 392 9.00 -27.71 0.25
CA PRO A 392 7.57 -27.41 0.11
C PRO A 392 7.02 -26.82 1.40
N MET A 393 6.19 -25.78 1.28
CA MET A 393 5.53 -25.17 2.44
C MET A 393 4.30 -25.99 2.83
N GLU A 394 4.30 -26.53 4.04
CA GLU A 394 3.15 -27.21 4.64
C GLU A 394 2.35 -26.22 5.50
N SER A 395 1.09 -25.97 5.15
CA SER A 395 0.19 -25.11 5.92
C SER A 395 -0.92 -25.92 6.58
N HIS A 396 -1.01 -25.85 7.91
CA HIS A 396 -2.06 -26.54 8.68
C HIS A 396 -2.95 -25.53 9.40
N ILE A 397 -4.25 -25.57 9.14
CA ILE A 397 -5.25 -24.78 9.87
C ILE A 397 -5.76 -25.64 11.03
N LEU A 398 -5.47 -25.23 12.26
CA LEU A 398 -5.95 -25.90 13.47
C LEU A 398 -7.19 -25.19 13.99
N HIS A 399 -8.35 -25.83 13.82
CA HIS A 399 -9.62 -25.34 14.36
C HIS A 399 -9.70 -25.65 15.86
N VAL A 400 -9.62 -24.60 16.70
CA VAL A 400 -9.77 -24.72 18.15
C VAL A 400 -11.22 -24.48 18.54
N LYS A 401 -11.81 -25.40 19.30
CA LYS A 401 -13.16 -25.22 19.88
C LYS A 401 -13.07 -24.31 21.12
N PHE A 402 -14.01 -23.40 21.29
CA PHE A 402 -14.06 -22.60 22.53
C PHE A 402 -14.42 -23.47 23.73
N LEU A 403 -13.83 -23.15 24.89
CA LEU A 403 -14.31 -23.66 26.16
C LEU A 403 -15.70 -23.08 26.47
N PRO A 404 -16.53 -23.75 27.30
CA PRO A 404 -17.88 -23.27 27.60
C PRO A 404 -17.94 -21.80 28.05
N HIS A 405 -17.02 -21.38 28.93
CA HIS A 405 -16.96 -19.99 29.42
C HIS A 405 -16.42 -18.98 28.39
N GLU A 406 -15.63 -19.42 27.40
CA GLU A 406 -15.17 -18.57 26.30
C GLU A 406 -16.28 -18.41 25.26
N LYS A 407 -17.00 -19.51 25.00
CA LYS A 407 -18.17 -19.54 24.14
C LYS A 407 -19.27 -18.62 24.68
N GLU A 408 -19.57 -18.69 25.97
CA GLU A 408 -20.54 -17.80 26.63
C GLU A 408 -20.17 -16.31 26.48
N LYS A 409 -18.89 -15.96 26.66
CA LYS A 409 -18.42 -14.58 26.43
C LYS A 409 -18.51 -14.18 24.97
N TYR A 410 -18.14 -15.07 24.06
CA TYR A 410 -18.22 -14.83 22.62
C TYR A 410 -19.67 -14.60 22.19
N GLU A 411 -20.60 -15.45 22.62
CA GLU A 411 -22.04 -15.33 22.37
C GLU A 411 -22.59 -14.03 22.97
N MET A 412 -22.14 -13.63 24.16
CA MET A 412 -22.49 -12.34 24.75
C MET A 412 -21.99 -11.16 23.89
N PHE A 413 -20.74 -11.19 23.42
CA PHE A 413 -20.22 -10.14 22.53
C PHE A 413 -20.95 -10.10 21.19
N GLU A 414 -21.23 -11.27 20.60
CA GLU A 414 -21.99 -11.40 19.37
C GLU A 414 -23.41 -10.84 19.55
N TYR A 415 -24.09 -11.17 20.66
CA TYR A 415 -25.40 -10.62 21.00
C TYR A 415 -25.36 -9.08 21.10
N VAL A 416 -24.39 -8.53 21.83
CA VAL A 416 -24.24 -7.08 22.05
C VAL A 416 -23.88 -6.32 20.77
N ILE A 417 -23.15 -6.91 19.83
CA ILE A 417 -22.79 -6.26 18.55
C ILE A 417 -23.94 -6.40 17.54
N THR A 418 -24.53 -7.58 17.44
CA THR A 418 -25.53 -7.88 16.42
C THR A 418 -26.89 -7.25 16.75
N HIS A 419 -27.28 -7.12 18.03
CA HIS A 419 -28.57 -6.55 18.42
C HIS A 419 -28.74 -5.05 18.09
N PRO A 420 -27.78 -4.16 18.40
CA PRO A 420 -27.85 -2.76 18.01
C PRO A 420 -27.84 -2.56 16.49
N ILE A 421 -27.03 -3.34 15.76
CA ILE A 421 -26.95 -3.27 14.28
C ILE A 421 -28.26 -3.74 13.65
N LEU A 422 -28.84 -4.84 14.12
CA LEU A 422 -30.15 -5.32 13.65
C LEU A 422 -31.28 -4.34 13.99
N ASN A 423 -31.23 -3.70 15.16
CA ASN A 423 -32.18 -2.65 15.53
C ASN A 423 -32.02 -1.38 14.68
N LEU A 424 -30.78 -1.00 14.32
CA LEU A 424 -30.51 0.10 13.40
C LEU A 424 -31.03 -0.19 11.99
N ILE A 425 -30.80 -1.40 11.46
CA ILE A 425 -31.30 -1.83 10.15
C ILE A 425 -32.84 -1.83 10.13
N LYS A 426 -33.48 -2.24 11.23
CA LYS A 426 -34.94 -2.17 11.38
C LYS A 426 -35.46 -0.74 11.48
N GLN A 427 -34.75 0.17 12.16
CA GLN A 427 -35.13 1.58 12.25
C GLN A 427 -34.94 2.33 10.92
N VAL A 428 -33.85 2.09 10.20
CA VAL A 428 -33.57 2.71 8.89
C VAL A 428 -34.56 2.26 7.82
N ASN A 429 -35.04 1.02 7.88
CA ASN A 429 -36.08 0.54 6.96
C ASN A 429 -37.48 1.10 7.27
N ASN A 430 -37.70 1.71 8.44
CA ASN A 430 -39.01 2.18 8.87
C ASN A 430 -39.19 3.71 8.89
N THR A 431 -38.14 4.51 8.68
CA THR A 431 -38.27 5.99 8.72
C THR A 431 -37.59 6.67 7.52
N ASN A 432 -38.40 7.36 6.72
CA ASN A 432 -37.97 8.13 5.55
C ASN A 432 -37.58 9.59 5.90
N THR A 433 -37.08 9.85 7.12
CA THR A 433 -36.76 11.22 7.58
C THR A 433 -35.59 11.28 8.56
N LEU A 434 -34.53 11.96 8.11
CA LEU A 434 -33.46 12.73 8.80
C LEU A 434 -33.06 12.34 10.25
N GLY A 435 -31.90 11.66 10.32
CA GLY A 435 -30.73 11.99 11.17
C GLY A 435 -30.77 11.71 12.68
N PRO A 436 -29.78 10.97 13.22
CA PRO A 436 -29.42 11.10 14.63
C PRO A 436 -27.94 11.47 14.84
N ARG A 437 -27.74 12.53 15.64
CA ARG A 437 -26.54 12.70 16.49
C ARG A 437 -26.58 11.61 17.56
N LEU A 438 -25.55 10.78 17.67
CA LEU A 438 -25.34 9.93 18.84
C LEU A 438 -23.91 10.10 19.39
N ARG A 439 -23.86 10.45 20.68
CA ARG A 439 -22.69 10.63 21.52
C ARG A 439 -22.32 9.26 22.09
N VAL A 440 -21.17 8.72 21.73
CA VAL A 440 -20.64 7.47 22.32
C VAL A 440 -20.09 7.79 23.71
N SER A 441 -20.82 7.44 24.77
CA SER A 441 -20.30 7.48 26.13
C SER A 441 -19.36 6.30 26.35
N SER A 442 -18.13 6.65 26.72
CA SER A 442 -17.02 5.78 27.13
C SER A 442 -17.43 4.72 28.15
N TRP A 443 -17.15 3.45 27.85
CA TRP A 443 -16.99 2.41 28.86
C TRP A 443 -15.51 2.02 28.94
N THR A 444 -14.78 2.74 29.78
CA THR A 444 -13.50 2.30 30.32
C THR A 444 -13.67 2.02 31.81
N SER A 445 -13.04 0.95 32.28
CA SER A 445 -13.00 0.45 33.66
C SER A 445 -14.21 -0.34 34.12
N SER A 446 -14.05 -1.68 34.15
CA SER A 446 -14.00 -2.45 35.40
C SER A 446 -13.98 -3.95 35.13
N GLN A 447 -12.82 -4.54 34.83
CA GLN A 447 -12.57 -5.97 35.07
C GLN A 447 -11.08 -6.23 35.34
N THR A 448 -10.63 -5.88 36.55
CA THR A 448 -9.31 -6.24 37.08
C THR A 448 -9.37 -7.09 38.35
N LYS A 449 -10.50 -7.71 38.67
CA LYS A 449 -10.61 -8.64 39.82
C LYS A 449 -11.55 -9.82 39.53
N ALA A 450 -11.02 -10.88 38.91
CA ALA A 450 -11.57 -12.22 39.03
C ALA A 450 -10.50 -13.30 38.75
N ARG A 451 -10.03 -13.89 39.85
CA ARG A 451 -9.51 -15.25 40.10
C ARG A 451 -8.73 -16.02 39.00
N LYS A 452 -7.52 -16.42 39.42
CA LYS A 452 -6.74 -17.59 39.01
C LYS A 452 -7.66 -18.80 38.73
N GLN A 453 -7.67 -19.37 37.51
CA GLN A 453 -7.72 -20.83 37.25
C GLN A 453 -7.96 -21.27 35.78
N HIS A 454 -8.33 -20.41 34.82
CA HIS A 454 -8.62 -20.89 33.46
C HIS A 454 -7.70 -20.28 32.39
N ILE A 455 -6.97 -21.16 31.70
CA ILE A 455 -6.11 -20.85 30.55
C ILE A 455 -6.95 -21.03 29.28
N PRO A 456 -7.03 -20.03 28.38
CA PRO A 456 -7.69 -20.16 27.09
C PRO A 456 -7.19 -21.38 26.31
N MET A 457 -8.07 -22.12 25.60
CA MET A 457 -7.64 -23.35 24.92
C MET A 457 -6.58 -23.09 23.84
N SER A 458 -6.66 -21.95 23.15
CA SER A 458 -5.63 -21.52 22.20
C SER A 458 -4.24 -21.39 22.83
N LEU A 459 -4.15 -20.95 24.09
CA LEU A 459 -2.91 -20.84 24.85
C LEU A 459 -2.41 -22.20 25.37
N ARG A 460 -3.31 -23.13 25.67
CA ARG A 460 -2.95 -24.50 26.09
C ARG A 460 -2.38 -25.29 24.91
N PHE A 461 -3.06 -25.25 23.76
CA PHE A 461 -2.55 -25.83 22.52
C PHE A 461 -1.22 -25.21 22.09
N PHE A 462 -1.09 -23.88 22.18
CA PHE A 462 0.17 -23.21 21.88
C PHE A 462 1.29 -23.62 22.85
N TYR A 463 1.00 -23.79 24.14
CA TYR A 463 1.96 -24.26 25.13
C TYR A 463 2.44 -25.70 24.85
N ASP A 464 1.52 -26.59 24.49
CA ASP A 464 1.87 -27.97 24.12
C ASP A 464 2.67 -28.01 22.80
N PHE A 465 2.24 -27.26 21.78
CA PHE A 465 2.98 -27.09 20.53
C PHE A 465 4.39 -26.55 20.75
N VAL A 466 4.54 -25.55 21.61
CA VAL A 466 5.84 -24.98 22.00
C VAL A 466 6.72 -26.02 22.71
N LYS A 467 6.16 -26.82 23.61
CA LYS A 467 6.91 -27.91 24.25
C LYS A 467 7.43 -28.90 23.22
N TYR A 468 6.59 -29.32 22.27
CA TYR A 468 7.00 -30.22 21.19
C TYR A 468 8.05 -29.58 20.27
N ALA A 469 7.92 -28.29 19.95
CA ALA A 469 8.91 -27.57 19.15
C ALA A 469 10.27 -27.47 19.86
N ILE A 470 10.30 -27.22 21.18
CA ILE A 470 11.53 -27.19 21.98
C ILE A 470 12.17 -28.57 22.04
N ILE A 471 11.39 -29.64 22.25
CA ILE A 471 11.88 -31.03 22.26
C ILE A 471 12.46 -31.39 20.88
N GLY A 472 11.86 -30.91 19.80
CA GLY A 472 12.32 -31.13 18.43
C GLY A 472 13.41 -30.16 17.94
N ASN A 473 13.97 -29.27 18.79
CA ASN A 473 14.94 -28.24 18.39
C ASN A 473 14.46 -27.30 17.26
N PHE A 474 13.16 -27.08 17.12
CA PHE A 474 12.60 -26.14 16.16
C PHE A 474 12.62 -24.71 16.70
N VAL A 475 12.95 -23.74 15.84
CA VAL A 475 12.82 -22.31 16.16
C VAL A 475 11.40 -21.86 15.82
N THR A 476 10.61 -21.57 16.85
CA THR A 476 9.21 -21.13 16.69
C THR A 476 9.09 -19.62 16.65
N THR A 477 8.39 -19.12 15.64
CA THR A 477 8.14 -17.69 15.45
C THR A 477 6.66 -17.38 15.70
N VAL A 478 6.36 -16.29 16.42
CA VAL A 478 4.99 -15.93 16.83
C VAL A 478 4.66 -14.49 16.40
N SER A 479 3.45 -14.28 15.89
CA SER A 479 2.93 -12.95 15.55
C SER A 479 2.94 -12.01 16.77
N LYS A 480 3.24 -10.73 16.52
CA LYS A 480 3.35 -9.66 17.51
C LYS A 480 2.06 -9.43 18.31
N ASP A 481 0.89 -9.60 17.69
CA ASP A 481 -0.40 -9.44 18.36
C ASP A 481 -0.64 -10.57 19.37
N LEU A 482 -0.30 -11.80 18.96
CA LEU A 482 -0.32 -12.97 19.84
C LEU A 482 0.73 -12.84 20.96
N TRP A 483 1.91 -12.30 20.65
CA TRP A 483 2.97 -12.04 21.63
C TRP A 483 2.57 -10.98 22.66
N ASN A 484 1.90 -9.91 22.23
CA ASN A 484 1.40 -8.88 23.13
C ASN A 484 0.27 -9.40 24.04
N TYR A 485 -0.60 -10.25 23.49
CA TYR A 485 -1.59 -11.00 24.26
C TYR A 485 -0.91 -11.91 25.31
N TRP A 486 0.14 -12.63 24.90
CA TRP A 486 0.95 -13.49 25.78
C TRP A 486 1.65 -12.71 26.90
N ARG A 487 2.25 -11.55 26.61
CA ARG A 487 2.93 -10.70 27.63
C ARG A 487 2.01 -10.24 28.75
N ARG A 488 0.70 -10.11 28.50
CA ARG A 488 -0.29 -9.67 29.49
C ARG A 488 -0.68 -10.77 30.50
N ILE A 489 -0.30 -12.03 30.25
CA ILE A 489 -0.65 -13.16 31.11
C ILE A 489 0.49 -13.45 32.08
N ARG A 490 0.32 -13.04 33.35
CA ARG A 490 1.32 -13.11 34.44
C ARG A 490 1.85 -14.52 34.78
N TRP A 491 1.18 -15.59 34.36
CA TRP A 491 1.43 -16.96 34.85
C TRP A 491 2.52 -17.74 34.08
N LEU A 492 3.02 -17.25 32.95
CA LEU A 492 4.05 -17.93 32.13
C LEU A 492 5.49 -17.46 32.44
N SER A 493 5.75 -17.06 33.69
CA SER A 493 7.08 -16.64 34.17
C SER A 493 8.11 -17.78 34.14
N SER A 494 7.68 -19.04 34.21
CA SER A 494 8.55 -20.24 34.15
C SER A 494 9.24 -20.41 32.78
N LEU A 495 8.54 -20.11 31.67
CA LEU A 495 9.08 -20.17 30.30
C LEU A 495 10.02 -19.00 29.95
N ARG A 496 10.10 -17.95 30.79
CA ARG A 496 11.04 -16.84 30.56
C ARG A 496 12.51 -17.25 30.69
N ARG A 497 12.80 -18.34 31.41
CA ARG A 497 14.17 -18.85 31.61
C ARG A 497 14.74 -19.60 30.39
N THR A 498 13.90 -20.04 29.44
CA THR A 498 14.32 -20.72 28.20
C THR A 498 14.38 -19.78 26.97
N SER A 499 14.40 -18.46 27.20
CA SER A 499 14.25 -17.38 26.22
C SER A 499 15.28 -17.33 25.07
N ARG A 500 16.33 -18.16 25.06
CA ARG A 500 17.29 -18.22 23.95
C ARG A 500 16.70 -18.73 22.63
N HIS A 501 15.56 -19.44 22.67
CA HIS A 501 14.92 -20.04 21.48
C HIS A 501 13.76 -19.23 20.89
N PHE A 502 13.43 -18.07 21.48
CA PHE A 502 12.29 -17.26 21.05
C PHE A 502 12.75 -15.91 20.51
N LYS A 503 12.39 -15.61 19.26
CA LYS A 503 12.53 -14.26 18.68
C LYS A 503 11.14 -13.71 18.35
N PRO A 504 10.74 -12.55 18.89
CA PRO A 504 9.51 -11.90 18.46
C PRO A 504 9.65 -11.51 16.99
N TYR A 505 8.65 -11.85 16.16
CA TYR A 505 8.61 -11.37 14.79
C TYR A 505 8.15 -9.91 14.81
N CYS A 506 9.03 -9.01 14.40
CA CYS A 506 8.69 -7.62 14.16
C CYS A 506 8.27 -7.49 12.69
N ASN A 507 6.95 -7.38 12.45
CA ASN A 507 6.49 -6.47 11.40
C ASN A 507 6.68 -5.03 11.90
#